data_AF-A0A2Z5QWF5-F1
#
_entry.id   AF-A0A2Z5QWF5-F1
#
_cell.length_a   1.000
_cell.length_b   1.000
_cell.length_c   1.000
_cell.angle_alpha   90.00
_cell.angle_beta   90.00
_cell.angle_gamma   90.00
#
_symmetry.space_group_name_H-M   'P 1'
#
loop_
_entity.id
_entity.type
_entity.pdbx_description
1 polymer ?
#
loop_
_entity_poly.entity_id
_entity_poly.type
_entity_poly.pdbx_seq_one_letter_code
_entity_poly.pdbx_strand_id
1 'polypeptide(L)'
;MVLGDHQVLIVSVPGLPVQERPCFKGNVAYQRLGDGDYPMDSYALSLMYAQRHKPQNDLRNIPGTSIKDLDEPYTEDFLRQVRLSSARLRHDSDQEILHKRNVLTAAQNDLTLAGLCALGIIRSSFILGQVLSA
;
A
#
# COMPACT_ATOMS: atom_id res chain seq x y z
N MET A 1 -22.06 -6.68 -37.25
CA MET A 1 -22.20 -8.15 -37.25
C MET A 1 -23.67 -8.47 -37.48
N VAL A 2 -24.01 -9.51 -38.24
CA VAL A 2 -25.42 -9.88 -38.46
C VAL A 2 -25.71 -11.19 -37.73
N LEU A 3 -26.77 -11.22 -36.94
CA LEU A 3 -27.21 -12.37 -36.13
C LEU A 3 -28.66 -12.67 -36.53
N GLY A 4 -28.85 -13.71 -37.37
CA GLY A 4 -30.11 -13.93 -38.07
C GLY A 4 -30.40 -12.78 -39.06
N ASP A 5 -31.56 -12.13 -38.94
CA ASP A 5 -31.93 -10.95 -39.73
C ASP A 5 -31.62 -9.61 -39.04
N HIS A 6 -30.95 -9.63 -37.88
CA HIS A 6 -30.70 -8.42 -37.08
C HIS A 6 -29.26 -7.93 -37.23
N GLN A 7 -29.11 -6.61 -37.41
CA GLN A 7 -27.80 -5.96 -37.31
C GLN A 7 -27.44 -5.72 -35.84
N VAL A 8 -26.25 -6.18 -35.47
CA VAL A 8 -25.70 -6.07 -34.12
C VAL A 8 -24.37 -5.31 -34.16
N LEU A 9 -24.24 -4.35 -33.25
CA LEU A 9 -23.00 -3.66 -32.95
C LEU A 9 -22.39 -4.23 -31.67
N ILE A 10 -21.16 -4.75 -31.77
CA ILE A 10 -20.37 -5.16 -30.62
C ILE A 10 -19.36 -4.06 -30.34
N VAL A 11 -19.34 -3.57 -29.11
CA VAL A 11 -18.40 -2.55 -28.65
C VAL A 11 -17.58 -3.13 -27.50
N SER A 12 -16.27 -3.03 -27.60
CA SER A 12 -15.37 -3.25 -26.47
C SER A 12 -14.95 -1.89 -25.92
N VAL A 13 -15.23 -1.65 -24.65
CA VAL A 13 -14.85 -0.41 -23.96
C VAL A 13 -13.77 -0.75 -22.95
N PRO A 14 -12.52 -0.30 -23.13
CA PRO A 14 -11.48 -0.52 -22.15
C PRO A 14 -11.79 0.25 -20.86
N GLY A 15 -11.42 -0.32 -19.72
CA GLY A 15 -11.51 0.38 -18.45
C GLY A 15 -10.56 1.57 -18.41
N LEU A 16 -10.95 2.63 -17.69
CA LEU A 16 -10.08 3.78 -17.47
C LEU A 16 -8.79 3.37 -16.72
N PRO A 17 -7.65 4.03 -17.01
CA PRO A 17 -6.46 3.99 -16.17
C PRO A 17 -6.84 4.29 -14.72
N VAL A 18 -6.18 3.65 -13.75
CA VAL A 18 -6.53 3.77 -12.32
C VAL A 18 -6.57 5.24 -11.89
N GLN A 19 -5.66 6.07 -12.40
CA GLN A 19 -5.57 7.51 -12.12
C GLN A 19 -6.78 8.33 -12.59
N GLU A 20 -7.50 7.83 -13.59
CA GLU A 20 -8.64 8.52 -14.23
C GLU A 20 -9.99 8.04 -13.70
N ARG A 21 -10.03 6.94 -12.92
CA ARG A 21 -11.28 6.42 -12.32
C ARG A 21 -11.76 7.31 -11.19
N PRO A 22 -13.07 7.51 -10.97
CA PRO A 22 -14.18 6.84 -11.66
C PRO A 22 -14.62 7.55 -12.95
N CYS A 23 -15.36 6.83 -13.80
CA CYS A 23 -16.05 7.42 -14.94
C CYS A 23 -17.36 8.08 -14.48
N PHE A 24 -17.67 9.27 -15.02
CA PHE A 24 -18.88 10.02 -14.70
C PHE A 24 -19.84 10.07 -15.88
N LYS A 25 -21.15 9.98 -15.58
CA LYS A 25 -22.24 10.34 -16.47
C LYS A 25 -22.94 11.57 -15.89
N GLY A 26 -22.63 12.74 -16.45
CA GLY A 26 -22.97 14.01 -15.79
C GLY A 26 -22.22 14.12 -14.46
N ASN A 27 -22.94 14.29 -13.35
CA ASN A 27 -22.36 14.43 -12.01
C ASN A 27 -22.35 13.12 -11.19
N VAL A 28 -22.76 12.00 -11.79
CA VAL A 28 -22.89 10.71 -11.08
C VAL A 28 -21.88 9.71 -11.62
N ALA A 29 -21.08 9.14 -10.73
CA ALA A 29 -20.22 8.00 -11.03
C ALA A 29 -21.03 6.71 -10.91
N TYR A 30 -20.81 5.76 -11.83
CA TYR A 30 -21.49 4.47 -11.85
C TYR A 30 -20.50 3.32 -11.75
N GLN A 31 -20.90 2.26 -11.06
CA GLN A 31 -20.20 0.98 -11.02
C GLN A 31 -21.07 -0.12 -11.59
N ARG A 32 -20.46 -1.06 -12.32
CA ARG A 32 -21.15 -2.25 -12.80
C ARG A 32 -21.07 -3.34 -11.74
N LEU A 33 -22.22 -3.79 -11.26
CA LEU A 33 -22.37 -4.89 -10.32
C LEU A 33 -23.32 -5.93 -10.91
N GLY A 34 -22.82 -7.14 -11.14
CA GLY A 34 -23.55 -8.16 -11.90
C GLY A 34 -23.94 -7.60 -13.28
N ASP A 35 -25.23 -7.70 -13.61
CA ASP A 35 -25.77 -7.23 -14.90
C ASP A 35 -26.20 -5.76 -14.87
N GLY A 36 -26.17 -5.08 -13.72
CA GLY A 36 -26.67 -3.73 -13.54
C GLY A 36 -25.59 -2.65 -13.40
N ASP A 37 -25.97 -1.43 -13.75
CA ASP A 37 -25.16 -0.22 -13.51
C ASP A 37 -25.79 0.60 -12.39
N TYR A 38 -25.05 0.80 -11.30
CA TYR A 38 -25.54 1.46 -10.08
C TYR A 38 -24.72 2.71 -9.77
N PRO A 39 -25.34 3.79 -9.27
CA PRO A 39 -24.59 4.94 -8.74
C PRO A 39 -23.62 4.47 -7.65
N MET A 40 -22.38 4.94 -7.69
CA MET A 40 -21.45 4.74 -6.59
C MET A 40 -21.88 5.57 -5.38
N ASP A 41 -21.89 4.94 -4.21
CA ASP A 41 -22.01 5.66 -2.95
C ASP A 41 -20.69 6.36 -2.58
N SER A 42 -20.73 7.17 -1.52
CA SER A 42 -19.56 7.93 -1.05
C SER A 42 -18.40 7.03 -0.63
N TYR A 43 -18.70 5.82 -0.14
CA TYR A 43 -17.70 4.86 0.29
C TYR A 43 -16.97 4.23 -0.90
N ALA A 44 -17.70 3.72 -1.89
CA ALA A 44 -17.17 3.18 -3.13
C ALA A 44 -16.35 4.22 -3.90
N LEU A 45 -16.84 5.47 -3.95
CA LEU A 45 -16.07 6.60 -4.49
C LEU A 45 -14.74 6.79 -3.75
N SER A 46 -14.77 6.81 -2.42
CA SER A 46 -13.56 6.98 -1.60
C SER A 46 -12.55 5.86 -1.83
N LEU A 47 -13.00 4.60 -1.91
CA LEU A 47 -12.13 3.47 -2.26
C LEU A 47 -11.53 3.61 -3.66
N MET A 48 -12.32 4.03 -4.65
CA MET A 48 -11.84 4.24 -6.01
C MET A 48 -10.75 5.30 -6.06
N TYR A 49 -10.91 6.40 -5.33
CA TYR A 49 -9.87 7.44 -5.20
C TYR A 49 -8.64 6.96 -4.43
N ALA A 50 -8.83 6.16 -3.38
CA ALA A 50 -7.72 5.59 -2.62
C ALA A 50 -6.83 4.70 -3.51
N GLN A 51 -7.43 3.95 -4.45
CA GLN A 51 -6.70 3.11 -5.40
C GLN A 51 -5.82 3.90 -6.39
N ARG A 52 -6.09 5.20 -6.61
CA ARG A 52 -5.23 6.06 -7.45
C ARG A 52 -3.81 6.14 -6.91
N HIS A 53 -3.64 6.01 -5.60
CA HIS A 53 -2.35 6.09 -4.95
C HIS A 53 -1.98 4.73 -4.40
N LYS A 54 -0.70 4.36 -4.50
CA LYS A 54 -0.20 3.21 -3.75
C LYS A 54 -0.37 3.52 -2.26
N PRO A 55 -1.07 2.69 -1.46
CA PRO A 55 -1.14 2.90 -0.03
C PRO A 55 0.28 2.87 0.54
N GLN A 56 0.66 3.97 1.21
CA GLN A 56 1.94 4.11 1.90
C GLN A 56 1.74 4.09 3.43
N ASN A 57 0.62 3.53 3.88
CA ASN A 57 0.21 3.54 5.29
C ASN A 57 1.29 2.92 6.20
N ASP A 58 1.96 1.87 5.72
CA ASP A 58 2.98 1.18 6.51
C ASP A 58 4.33 1.93 6.51
N LEU A 59 4.52 2.92 5.63
CA LEU A 59 5.66 3.84 5.63
C LEU A 59 5.47 5.00 6.61
N ARG A 60 4.34 5.03 7.34
CA ARG A 60 4.06 6.05 8.35
C ARG A 60 5.18 6.08 9.37
N ASN A 61 5.67 7.28 9.65
CA ASN A 61 6.66 7.51 10.69
C ASN A 61 6.06 7.26 12.09
N ILE A 62 6.80 6.62 12.98
CA ILE A 62 6.47 6.50 14.41
C ILE A 62 7.47 7.38 15.20
N PRO A 63 7.10 8.62 15.55
CA PRO A 63 8.02 9.57 16.18
C PRO A 63 8.58 9.06 17.51
N GLY A 64 9.86 9.33 17.76
CA GLY A 64 10.52 9.00 19.02
C GLY A 64 10.92 7.53 19.15
N THR A 65 10.82 6.76 18.07
CA THR A 65 11.39 5.41 17.97
C THR A 65 12.75 5.45 17.30
N SER A 66 13.53 4.39 17.47
CA SER A 66 14.86 4.26 16.87
C SER A 66 15.20 2.79 16.64
N ILE A 67 16.38 2.54 16.07
CA ILE A 67 16.94 1.18 15.94
C ILE A 67 16.99 0.45 17.29
N LYS A 68 17.08 1.17 18.42
CA LYS A 68 17.10 0.57 19.77
C LYS A 68 15.77 -0.08 20.17
N ASP A 69 14.68 0.26 19.49
CA ASP A 69 13.35 -0.32 19.72
C ASP A 69 13.13 -1.59 18.86
N LEU A 70 14.14 -1.98 18.06
CA LEU A 70 14.17 -3.24 17.33
C LEU A 70 14.67 -4.37 18.23
N ASP A 71 14.17 -5.57 17.98
CA ASP A 71 14.68 -6.80 18.58
C ASP A 71 16.01 -7.16 17.88
N GLU A 72 17.10 -6.98 18.61
CA GLU A 72 18.48 -7.05 18.08
C GLU A 72 18.80 -8.41 17.44
N PRO A 73 18.60 -9.58 18.10
CA PRO A 73 18.77 -10.89 17.48
C PRO A 73 18.02 -11.07 16.16
N TYR A 74 16.73 -10.70 16.10
CA TYR A 74 15.95 -10.83 14.87
C TYR A 74 16.40 -9.87 13.78
N THR A 75 16.84 -8.67 14.17
CA THR A 75 17.34 -7.66 13.24
C THR A 75 18.65 -8.09 12.60
N GLU A 76 19.58 -8.67 13.36
CA GLU A 76 20.83 -9.22 12.85
C GLU A 76 20.60 -10.35 11.84
N ASP A 77 19.69 -11.27 12.16
CA ASP A 77 19.34 -12.38 11.26
C ASP A 77 18.67 -11.88 9.98
N PHE A 78 17.76 -10.91 10.09
CA PHE A 78 17.17 -10.25 8.93
C PHE A 78 18.23 -9.61 8.02
N LEU A 79 19.14 -8.81 8.59
CA LEU A 79 20.21 -8.15 7.85
C LEU A 79 21.13 -9.15 7.15
N ARG A 80 21.47 -10.26 7.83
CA ARG A 80 22.24 -11.37 7.26
C ARG A 80 21.51 -11.97 6.06
N GLN A 81 20.22 -12.30 6.19
CA GLN A 81 19.43 -12.86 5.10
C GLN A 81 19.29 -11.91 3.91
N VAL A 82 19.15 -10.60 4.15
CA VAL A 82 19.09 -9.59 3.10
C VAL A 82 20.40 -9.56 2.29
N ARG A 83 21.56 -9.59 2.97
CA ARG A 83 22.87 -9.61 2.30
C ARG A 83 23.11 -10.89 1.49
N LEU A 84 22.62 -12.03 1.99
CA LEU A 84 22.71 -13.31 1.28
C LEU A 84 21.83 -13.33 0.03
N SER A 85 20.60 -12.82 0.15
CA SER A 85 19.59 -12.86 -0.92
C SER A 85 19.73 -11.75 -1.97
N SER A 86 20.41 -10.64 -1.64
CA SER A 86 20.52 -9.48 -2.54
C SER A 86 21.98 -9.07 -2.75
N ALA A 87 22.53 -9.37 -3.93
CA ALA A 87 23.87 -8.94 -4.31
C ALA A 87 24.05 -7.41 -4.22
N ARG A 88 23.01 -6.64 -4.58
CA ARG A 88 23.00 -5.17 -4.52
C ARG A 88 23.18 -4.63 -3.09
N LEU A 89 22.65 -5.32 -2.09
CA LEU A 89 22.66 -4.86 -0.69
C LEU A 89 23.79 -5.50 0.13
N ARG A 90 24.61 -6.37 -0.47
CA ARG A 90 25.61 -7.19 0.24
C ARG A 90 26.65 -6.35 0.98
N HIS A 91 27.01 -5.19 0.44
CA HIS A 91 28.05 -4.31 0.96
C HIS A 91 27.49 -3.03 1.58
N ASP A 92 26.17 -2.89 1.63
CA ASP A 92 25.52 -1.79 2.32
C ASP A 92 25.68 -1.95 3.84
N SER A 93 25.79 -0.81 4.52
CA SER A 93 25.72 -0.74 5.98
C SER A 93 24.34 -1.19 6.50
N ASP A 94 24.26 -1.60 7.77
CA ASP A 94 22.99 -2.02 8.37
C ASP A 94 21.93 -0.92 8.25
N GLN A 95 22.31 0.32 8.55
CA GLN A 95 21.41 1.47 8.46
C GLN A 95 20.92 1.70 7.03
N GLU A 96 21.79 1.61 6.01
CA GLU A 96 21.38 1.72 4.61
C GLU A 96 20.42 0.61 4.20
N ILE A 97 20.64 -0.63 4.66
CA ILE A 97 19.73 -1.74 4.42
C ILE A 97 18.37 -1.46 5.06
N LEU A 98 18.35 -1.02 6.32
CA LEU A 98 17.13 -0.69 7.05
C LEU A 98 16.35 0.45 6.36
N HIS A 99 17.02 1.47 5.83
CA HIS A 99 16.38 2.51 5.00
C HIS A 99 15.86 1.97 3.67
N LYS A 100 16.68 1.24 2.91
CA LYS A 100 16.30 0.67 1.60
C LYS A 100 15.18 -0.36 1.71
N ARG A 101 15.00 -0.96 2.89
CA ARG A 101 13.89 -1.87 3.21
C ARG A 101 12.71 -1.19 3.90
N ASN A 102 12.72 0.13 4.01
CA ASN A 102 11.69 0.95 4.65
C ASN A 102 11.40 0.56 6.12
N VAL A 103 12.39 0.03 6.84
CA VAL A 103 12.31 -0.17 8.29
C VAL A 103 12.47 1.18 9.00
N LEU A 104 13.37 2.02 8.49
CA LEU A 104 13.62 3.37 9.00
C LEU A 104 13.16 4.42 7.99
N THR A 105 12.58 5.50 8.48
CA THR A 105 12.26 6.67 7.65
C THR A 105 13.53 7.36 7.16
N ALA A 106 13.53 7.83 5.92
CA ALA A 106 14.71 8.47 5.32
C ALA A 106 15.06 9.84 5.95
N ALA A 107 14.08 10.51 6.60
CA ALA A 107 14.24 11.87 7.09
C ALA A 107 14.78 11.95 8.53
N GLN A 108 14.37 11.04 9.41
CA GLN A 108 14.57 11.17 10.87
C GLN A 108 15.15 9.90 11.51
N ASN A 109 15.35 8.82 10.75
CA ASN A 109 15.79 7.50 11.25
C ASN A 109 14.87 6.92 12.34
N ASP A 110 13.66 7.45 12.47
CA ASP A 110 12.57 6.84 13.22
C ASP A 110 12.08 5.57 12.52
N LEU A 111 11.48 4.64 13.26
CA LEU A 111 10.89 3.45 12.67
C LEU A 111 9.64 3.80 11.87
N THR A 112 9.45 3.08 10.76
CA THR A 112 8.15 3.03 10.10
C THR A 112 7.22 2.07 10.86
N LEU A 113 5.92 2.19 10.63
CA LEU A 113 4.95 1.22 11.12
C LEU A 113 5.30 -0.21 10.67
N ALA A 114 5.69 -0.41 9.41
CA ALA A 114 6.19 -1.70 8.93
C ALA A 114 7.41 -2.19 9.70
N GLY A 115 8.40 -1.31 9.91
CA GLY A 115 9.64 -1.64 10.60
C GLY A 115 9.40 -2.11 12.02
N LEU A 116 8.56 -1.37 12.76
CA LEU A 116 8.18 -1.74 14.12
C LEU A 116 7.35 -3.03 14.16
N CYS A 117 6.41 -3.23 13.24
CA CYS A 117 5.61 -4.45 13.19
C CYS A 117 6.44 -5.69 12.80
N ALA A 118 7.49 -5.53 11.99
CA ALA A 118 8.29 -6.64 11.49
C ALA A 118 9.46 -7.01 12.39
N LEU A 119 10.14 -6.02 12.96
CA LEU A 119 11.42 -6.19 13.68
C LEU A 119 11.41 -5.54 15.07
N GLY A 120 10.33 -4.87 15.46
CA GLY A 120 10.23 -4.17 16.74
C GLY A 120 9.99 -5.09 17.93
N ILE A 121 10.38 -4.62 19.12
CA ILE A 121 9.98 -5.22 20.39
C ILE A 121 8.52 -4.83 20.66
N ILE A 122 7.58 -5.67 20.22
CA ILE A 122 6.15 -5.35 20.30
C ILE A 122 5.67 -5.46 21.74
N ARG A 123 5.26 -4.31 22.32
CA ARG A 123 4.38 -4.27 23.49
C ARG A 123 2.95 -4.13 23.02
N SER A 124 2.08 -5.08 23.38
CA SER A 124 0.66 -5.12 22.98
C SER A 124 -0.09 -3.79 23.17
N SER A 125 0.26 -3.01 24.20
CA SER A 125 -0.33 -1.69 24.47
C SER A 125 0.05 -0.59 23.47
N PHE A 126 1.18 -0.71 22.76
CA PHE A 126 1.67 0.32 21.84
C PHE A 126 0.93 0.31 20.50
N ILE A 127 0.62 -0.88 19.98
CA ILE A 127 -0.13 -1.03 18.71
C ILE A 127 -1.53 -0.45 18.86
N LEU A 128 -2.19 -0.66 20.00
CA LEU A 128 -3.52 -0.14 20.27
C LEU A 128 -3.57 1.40 20.18
N GLY A 129 -2.56 2.09 20.71
CA GLY A 129 -2.50 3.57 20.69
C GLY A 129 -2.32 4.14 19.28
N GLN A 130 -1.57 3.47 18.42
CA GLN A 130 -1.33 3.92 17.03
C GLN A 130 -2.50 3.61 16.10
N VAL A 131 -3.23 2.51 16.33
CA VAL A 131 -4.42 2.14 15.54
C VAL A 131 -5.62 3.03 15.88
N LEU A 132 -5.76 3.45 17.14
CA LEU A 132 -6.86 4.32 17.58
C LEU A 132 -6.66 5.81 17.24
N SER A 133 -5.44 6.22 16.87
CA SER A 133 -5.10 7.60 16.53
C SER A 133 -5.10 7.88 15.02
N ALA A 134 -5.54 6.92 14.19
CA ALA A 134 -5.58 6.97 12.73
C ALA A 134 -7.02 7.06 12.21
#